data_AF-A0A349LMC4-F1
#
_entry.id   AF-A0A349LMC4-F1
#
_cell.length_a   1.000
_cell.length_b   1.000
_cell.length_c   1.000
_cell.angle_alpha   90.00
_cell.angle_beta   90.00
_cell.angle_gamma   90.00
#
_symmetry.space_group_name_H-M   'P 1'
#
loop_
_entity.id
_entity.type
_entity.pdbx_description
1 polymer ?
#
loop_
_entity_poly.entity_id
_entity_poly.type
_entity_poly.pdbx_seq_one_letter_code
_entity_poly.pdbx_strand_id
1 'polypeptide(L)' 'MELKNTNLFSCIPMKKFSLFLLDVIASSCFANSDKPITQVETGSLQGIVEYNMIVFKNIPYAASPVSDLC' A
#
# COMPACT_ATOMS: atom_id res chain seq x y z
N MET A 1 20.56 -6.27 -25.31
CA MET A 1 20.08 -6.61 -23.94
C MET A 1 18.62 -6.94 -24.09
N GLU A 2 18.32 -8.23 -24.29
CA GLU A 2 16.99 -8.69 -24.67
C GLU A 2 16.02 -8.59 -23.49
N LEU A 3 14.91 -7.90 -23.73
CA LEU A 3 13.76 -7.84 -22.83
C LEU A 3 13.06 -9.20 -22.81
N LYS A 4 13.52 -10.09 -21.93
CA LYS A 4 12.80 -11.32 -21.56
C LYS A 4 11.60 -10.94 -20.67
N ASN A 5 10.51 -10.44 -21.25
CA ASN A 5 9.24 -10.31 -20.50
C ASN A 5 7.97 -10.28 -21.36
N THR A 6 7.77 -11.28 -22.21
CA THR A 6 6.52 -11.45 -22.97
C THR A 6 5.79 -12.76 -22.70
N ASN A 7 6.32 -13.64 -21.83
CA ASN A 7 5.76 -14.99 -21.59
C ASN A 7 5.06 -15.18 -20.24
N LEU A 8 4.93 -14.15 -19.40
CA LEU A 8 4.26 -14.32 -18.10
C LEU A 8 2.73 -14.43 -18.24
N PHE A 9 2.15 -13.75 -19.24
CA PHE A 9 0.70 -13.75 -19.48
C PHE A 9 0.19 -15.01 -20.19
N SER A 10 1.05 -15.75 -20.90
CA SER A 10 0.63 -16.92 -21.69
C SER A 10 0.34 -18.18 -20.86
N CYS A 11 0.81 -18.24 -19.61
CA CYS A 11 0.66 -19.40 -18.73
C CYS A 11 -0.55 -19.30 -17.77
N ILE A 12 -1.30 -18.19 -17.80
CA ILE A 12 -2.45 -17.98 -16.92
C ILE A 12 -3.67 -18.64 -17.57
N PRO A 13 -4.27 -19.69 -16.98
CA PRO A 13 -5.48 -20.30 -17.53
C PRO A 13 -6.59 -19.23 -17.58
N MET A 14 -7.31 -19.12 -18.70
CA MET A 14 -8.28 -18.05 -19.01
C MET A 14 -9.26 -17.71 -17.87
N LYS A 15 -9.62 -18.70 -17.03
CA LYS A 15 -10.49 -18.51 -15.86
C LYS A 15 -9.85 -17.67 -14.73
N LYS A 16 -8.51 -17.67 -14.60
CA LYS A 16 -7.76 -16.88 -13.60
C LYS A 16 -7.43 -15.47 -14.08
N PHE A 17 -7.43 -15.23 -15.39
CA PHE A 17 -7.20 -13.91 -15.98
C PHE A 17 -8.30 -12.91 -15.60
N SER A 18 -9.57 -13.36 -15.58
CA SER A 18 -10.70 -12.54 -15.16
C SER A 18 -10.59 -12.06 -13.70
N LEU A 19 -10.20 -12.95 -12.79
CA LEU A 19 -10.00 -12.61 -11.38
C LEU A 19 -8.84 -11.62 -11.18
N PHE A 20 -7.74 -11.82 -11.90
CA PHE A 20 -6.60 -10.91 -11.86
C PHE A 20 -6.96 -9.50 -12.37
N LEU A 21 -7.73 -9.42 -13.46
CA LEU A 21 -8.15 -8.15 -14.03
C LEU A 21 -9.10 -7.39 -13.09
N LEU A 22 -10.00 -8.11 -12.40
CA LEU A 22 -10.91 -7.53 -11.42
C LEU A 22 -10.18 -6.98 -10.18
N ASP A 23 -9.16 -7.69 -9.69
CA ASP A 23 -8.35 -7.29 -8.54
C ASP A 23 -7.53 -6.01 -8.81
N VAL A 24 -6.96 -5.90 -10.02
CA VAL A 24 -6.23 -4.71 -10.46
C VAL A 24 -7.16 -3.48 -10.52
N ILE A 25 -8.37 -3.65 -11.07
CA ILE A 25 -9.35 -2.55 -11.17
C ILE A 25 -9.82 -2.13 -9.77
N ALA A 26 -10.17 -3.08 -8.89
CA ALA A 26 -10.58 -2.77 -7.52
C ALA A 26 -9.50 -1.99 -6.77
N SER A 27 -8.24 -2.43 -6.86
CA SER A 27 -7.11 -1.74 -6.23
C SER A 27 -6.89 -0.32 -6.76
N SER A 28 -7.17 -0.08 -8.05
CA SER A 28 -7.04 1.26 -8.66
C SER A 28 -8.14 2.24 -8.22
N CYS A 29 -9.37 1.76 -8.00
CA CYS A 29 -10.50 2.60 -7.59
C CYS A 29 -10.39 3.09 -6.14
N PHE A 30 -9.73 2.32 -5.27
CA PHE A 30 -9.51 2.72 -3.86
C PHE A 30 -8.19 3.48 -3.65
N ALA A 31 -7.48 3.86 -4.71
CA ALA A 31 -6.32 4.72 -4.61
C ALA A 31 -6.76 6.17 -4.35
N ASN A 32 -7.05 6.49 -3.08
CA ASN A 32 -7.27 7.87 -2.66
C ASN A 32 -5.99 8.68 -2.94
N SER A 33 -6.08 9.65 -3.85
CA SER A 33 -4.91 10.40 -4.34
C SER A 33 -4.34 11.34 -3.28
N ASP A 34 -5.16 11.76 -2.32
CA ASP A 34 -4.75 12.62 -1.24
C ASP A 34 -4.03 11.80 -0.16
N LYS A 35 -2.70 11.83 -0.22
CA LYS A 35 -1.79 11.31 0.80
C LYS A 35 -1.18 12.49 1.56
N PRO A 36 -1.90 13.09 2.52
CA PRO A 36 -1.38 14.23 3.26
C PRO A 36 -0.11 13.83 4.01
N ILE A 37 0.94 14.64 3.86
CA ILE A 37 2.21 14.46 4.55
C ILE A 37 2.33 15.55 5.62
N THR A 38 2.72 15.18 6.84
CA THR A 38 2.90 16.11 7.96
C THR A 38 4.20 15.82 8.69
N GLN A 39 4.95 16.86 9.04
CA GLN A 39 6.19 16.76 9.81
C GLN A 39 5.89 16.74 11.31
N VAL A 40 6.50 15.82 12.03
CA VAL A 40 6.51 15.73 13.50
C VAL A 40 7.95 15.70 14.00
N GLU A 41 8.15 15.84 15.31
CA GLU A 41 9.49 15.85 15.93
C GLU A 41 10.32 14.59 15.59
N THR A 42 9.65 13.44 15.50
CA THR A 42 10.26 12.14 15.19
C THR A 42 10.41 11.84 13.68
N GLY A 43 9.93 12.71 12.79
CA GLY A 43 10.06 12.54 11.34
C GLY A 43 8.80 12.91 10.53
N SER A 44 8.65 12.31 9.34
CA SER A 44 7.52 12.59 8.44
C SER A 44 6.44 11.52 8.56
N LEU A 45 5.19 11.93 8.76
CA LEU A 45 4.02 11.07 8.79
C LEU A 45 3.23 11.20 7.49
N GLN A 46 2.88 10.06 6.91
CA GLN A 46 1.98 9.99 5.77
C GLN A 46 0.62 9.52 6.23
N GLY A 47 -0.40 10.34 6.05
CA GLY A 47 -1.79 10.05 6.39
C GLY A 47 -2.62 9.62 5.18
N ILE A 48 -3.89 9.37 5.44
CA ILE A 48 -4.93 9.11 4.43
C ILE A 48 -6.15 10.00 4.71
N VAL A 49 -6.92 10.31 3.67
CA VAL A 49 -8.24 10.94 3.84
C VAL A 49 -9.30 9.84 3.98
N GLU A 50 -9.91 9.74 5.16
CA GLU A 50 -10.99 8.80 5.46
C GLU A 50 -12.20 9.57 6.01
N TYR A 51 -13.39 9.36 5.45
CA TYR A 51 -14.61 10.09 5.85
C TYR A 51 -14.45 11.63 5.89
N ASN A 52 -13.75 12.20 4.91
CA ASN A 52 -13.46 13.65 4.84
C ASN A 52 -12.61 14.18 6.02
N MET A 53 -11.85 13.30 6.67
CA MET A 53 -10.90 13.66 7.72
C MET A 53 -9.51 13.13 7.36
N ILE A 54 -8.48 13.86 7.78
CA ILE A 54 -7.10 13.37 7.69
C ILE A 54 -6.86 12.44 8.87
N VAL A 55 -6.54 11.19 8.57
CA VAL A 55 -6.32 10.14 9.57
C VAL A 55 -4.88 9.64 9.48
N PHE A 56 -4.18 9.66 10.61
CA PHE A 56 -2.88 9.03 10.79
C PHE A 56 -3.04 7.86 11.76
N LYS A 57 -2.75 6.64 11.29
CA LYS A 57 -2.86 5.42 12.10
C LYS A 57 -1.46 4.88 12.42
N ASN A 58 -1.35 4.13 13.52
CA ASN A 58 -0.13 3.38 13.88
C ASN A 58 1.12 4.24 14.11
N ILE A 59 0.98 5.48 14.58
CA ILE A 59 2.13 6.30 14.98
C ILE A 59 2.73 5.71 16.26
N PRO A 60 4.02 5.31 16.27
CA PRO A 60 4.67 4.82 17.48
C PRO A 60 4.87 5.98 18.46
N TYR A 61 4.32 5.84 19.67
CA TYR A 61 4.47 6.82 20.75
C TYR A 61 5.59 6.47 21.74
N ALA A 62 6.04 5.22 21.72
CA ALA A 62 7.11 4.70 22.56
C ALA A 62 7.89 3.65 21.77
N ALA A 63 9.08 3.31 22.26
CA ALA A 63 9.78 2.13 21.77
C ALA A 63 8.88 0.89 21.90
N SER A 64 8.94 0.00 20.90
CA SER A 64 8.23 -1.28 20.99
C SER A 64 8.70 -2.02 22.24
N PRO A 65 7.79 -2.58 23.06
CA PRO A 65 8.16 -3.34 24.25
C PRO A 65 8.75 -4.68 23.80
N VAL A 66 10.04 -4.66 23.45
CA VAL A 66 10.84 -5.84 23.15
C VAL A 66 11.35 -6.43 24.48
N SER A 67 11.48 -7.77 24.54
CA SER A 67 11.77 -8.51 25.78
C SER A 67 13.19 -8.33 26.35
N ASP A 68 13.92 -7.29 25.93
CA ASP A 68 15.25 -6.96 26.44
C ASP A 68 15.23 -5.58 27.13
N LEU A 69 14.27 -5.39 28.04
CA LEU A 69 14.41 -4.42 29.13
C LEU A 69 15.50 -4.93 30.08
N CYS A 70 16.76 -4.84 29.65
CA CYS A 70 17.93 -5.01 30.50
C CYS A 70 18.35 -3.67 31.10
#